data_AF-A0A553GSU7-F1
#
_entry.id   AF-A0A553GSU7-F1
#
_cell.length_a   1.000
_cell.length_b   1.000
_cell.length_c   1.000
_cell.angle_alpha   90.00
_cell.angle_beta   90.00
_cell.angle_gamma   90.00
#
_symmetry.space_group_name_H-M   'P 1'
#
loop_
_entity.id
_entity.type
_entity.pdbx_description
1 polymer ?
#
loop_
_entity_poly.entity_id
_entity_poly.type
_entity_poly.pdbx_seq_one_letter_code
_entity_poly.pdbx_strand_id
1 'polypeptide(L)'
;MPLLRIESVSHALEFRYELGLTNSNFRFRGQADYSWTLMPSIYRYSNFNRFQTVVFEHNLLNSKPNHPIPPITNTNYDIEWIMLCQHYGVPTRLLDWSQDIHIALYFACCEKKFKHKDAALYICNNDDYNAYGSYEQDLMDVQELCFLDTCIKNPRMRTQSGSFMLWGHSPLQTDVTESYDLWDFYKQGKTESYIKKITIPRQFKTKILKELSNDYGIDYNSLYLKSTTFDKRIEFSKLKDRIQLQTLFTTDSSRLSIVDKRKARSYFNANVEDAYKGCIRLSSIKGRI
;
A
#
# COMPACT_ATOMS: atom_id res chain seq x y z
N MET A 1 28.53 14.21 -5.29
CA MET A 1 27.64 14.13 -6.47
C MET A 1 26.56 15.19 -6.33
N PRO A 2 26.22 15.97 -7.38
CA PRO A 2 25.10 16.90 -7.28
C PRO A 2 23.83 16.11 -6.90
N LEU A 3 23.05 16.65 -5.96
CA LEU A 3 21.77 16.07 -5.56
C LEU A 3 20.87 16.01 -6.80
N LEU A 4 20.58 14.80 -7.27
CA LEU A 4 19.64 14.58 -8.36
C LEU A 4 18.27 15.13 -7.93
N ARG A 5 17.74 16.06 -8.73
CA ARG A 5 16.51 16.80 -8.40
C ARG A 5 15.66 16.99 -9.64
N ILE A 6 14.34 16.92 -9.50
CA ILE A 6 13.39 17.19 -10.59
C ILE A 6 12.85 18.62 -10.48
N GLU A 7 12.97 19.39 -11.56
CA GLU A 7 12.58 20.81 -11.60
C GLU A 7 11.40 21.10 -12.55
N SER A 8 11.08 20.16 -13.42
CA SER A 8 9.99 20.19 -14.40
C SER A 8 9.60 18.76 -14.79
N VAL A 9 8.47 18.62 -15.48
CA VAL A 9 8.06 17.35 -16.09
C VAL A 9 9.07 16.89 -17.14
N SER A 10 9.58 17.80 -17.98
CA SER A 10 10.60 17.46 -19.00
C SER A 10 11.87 16.87 -18.39
N HIS A 11 12.36 17.44 -17.27
CA HIS A 11 13.55 16.92 -16.59
C HIS A 11 13.31 15.50 -16.05
N ALA A 12 12.10 15.21 -15.56
CA ALA A 12 11.76 13.84 -15.15
C ALA A 12 11.69 12.86 -16.33
N LEU A 13 11.25 13.32 -17.50
CA LEU A 13 11.19 12.51 -18.72
C LEU A 13 12.56 12.24 -19.32
N GLU A 14 13.45 13.24 -19.35
CA GLU A 14 14.86 13.07 -19.71
C GLU A 14 15.50 11.99 -18.83
N PHE A 15 15.30 12.10 -17.52
CA PHE A 15 15.79 11.11 -16.58
C PHE A 15 15.21 9.70 -16.85
N ARG A 16 13.90 9.60 -17.10
CA ARG A 16 13.27 8.32 -17.49
C ARG A 16 13.85 7.77 -18.79
N TYR A 17 14.11 8.62 -19.77
CA TYR A 17 14.66 8.24 -21.07
C TYR A 17 16.06 7.65 -20.92
N GLU A 18 16.93 8.32 -20.15
CA GLU A 18 18.28 7.82 -19.85
C GLU A 18 18.24 6.45 -19.17
N LEU A 19 17.31 6.25 -18.22
CA LEU A 19 17.09 4.95 -17.60
C LEU A 19 16.58 3.89 -18.59
N GLY A 20 15.74 4.28 -19.55
CA GLY A 20 15.13 3.37 -20.51
C GLY A 20 16.11 2.76 -21.53
N LEU A 21 17.31 3.34 -21.68
CA LEU A 21 18.35 2.82 -22.59
C LEU A 21 18.84 1.41 -22.19
N THR A 22 18.57 0.96 -20.97
CA THR A 22 18.98 -0.36 -20.46
C THR A 22 17.85 -1.40 -20.45
N ASN A 23 16.70 -1.13 -21.11
CA ASN A 23 15.51 -2.01 -21.15
C ASN A 23 15.05 -2.48 -19.75
N SER A 24 14.42 -1.61 -18.97
CA SER A 24 13.93 -1.99 -17.63
C SER A 24 12.49 -1.55 -17.39
N ASN A 25 11.70 -2.44 -16.81
CA ASN A 25 10.27 -2.26 -16.54
C ASN A 25 10.05 -1.39 -15.28
N PHE A 26 10.28 -0.08 -15.38
CA PHE A 26 10.27 0.78 -14.21
C PHE A 26 8.88 1.01 -13.59
N ARG A 27 8.88 1.24 -12.28
CA ARG A 27 7.73 1.68 -11.47
C ARG A 27 8.09 2.95 -10.72
N PHE A 28 7.11 3.84 -10.60
CA PHE A 28 7.28 5.18 -10.08
C PHE A 28 6.37 5.43 -8.87
N ARG A 29 6.86 6.12 -7.85
CA ARG A 29 6.03 6.52 -6.70
C ARG A 29 6.35 7.94 -6.26
N GLY A 30 5.32 8.77 -6.22
CA GLY A 30 5.41 10.12 -5.68
C GLY A 30 5.06 10.17 -4.20
N GLN A 31 5.85 10.92 -3.42
CA GLN A 31 5.54 11.25 -2.04
C GLN A 31 5.62 12.75 -1.84
N ALA A 32 4.59 13.33 -1.23
CA ALA A 32 4.49 14.76 -1.03
C ALA A 32 5.49 15.33 -0.02
N ASP A 33 6.06 14.48 0.83
CA ASP A 33 7.13 14.83 1.77
C ASP A 33 8.32 13.88 1.58
N TYR A 34 9.51 14.47 1.36
CA TYR A 34 10.75 13.74 1.18
C TYR A 34 11.13 12.90 2.42
N SER A 35 10.69 13.28 3.62
CA SER A 35 11.04 12.55 4.84
C SER A 35 10.16 11.31 5.08
N TRP A 36 9.17 11.03 4.23
CA TRP A 36 8.32 9.87 4.40
C TRP A 36 9.05 8.57 4.11
N THR A 37 8.62 7.52 4.82
CA THR A 37 9.12 6.17 4.64
C THR A 37 8.50 5.50 3.42
N LEU A 38 9.28 4.65 2.77
CA LEU A 38 8.87 3.77 1.69
C LEU A 38 8.41 2.43 2.27
N MET A 39 7.26 2.46 2.96
CA MET A 39 6.69 1.31 3.66
C MET A 39 5.15 1.32 3.59
N PRO A 40 4.49 0.14 3.51
CA PRO A 40 3.03 0.01 3.51
C PRO A 40 2.34 0.69 4.69
N SER A 41 1.06 1.01 4.50
CA SER A 41 0.24 1.69 5.51
C SER A 41 0.02 0.84 6.76
N ILE A 42 -0.07 -0.49 6.63
CA ILE A 42 -0.28 -1.40 7.77
C ILE A 42 0.85 -1.37 8.79
N TYR A 43 2.10 -1.17 8.33
CA TYR A 43 3.28 -1.09 9.20
C TYR A 43 3.54 0.33 9.73
N ARG A 44 2.93 1.35 9.12
CA ARG A 44 2.93 2.72 9.65
C ARG A 44 1.83 2.94 10.68
N TYR A 45 0.93 1.98 10.82
CA TYR A 45 -0.11 2.01 11.83
C TYR A 45 0.55 1.80 13.19
N SER A 46 0.88 2.91 13.86
CA SER A 46 1.70 3.05 15.10
C SER A 46 1.29 2.23 16.33
N ASN A 47 0.32 1.35 16.17
CA ASN A 47 -0.33 0.61 17.23
C ASN A 47 -0.30 -0.91 17.02
N PHE A 48 0.33 -1.44 15.97
CA PHE A 48 0.36 -2.89 15.75
C PHE A 48 1.79 -3.43 15.69
N ASN A 49 2.02 -4.49 16.47
CA ASN A 49 3.11 -5.43 16.26
C ASN A 49 2.86 -6.22 14.96
N ARG A 50 3.90 -6.72 14.30
CA ARG A 50 3.75 -7.45 13.02
C ARG A 50 2.86 -8.68 13.08
N PHE A 51 2.82 -9.43 14.19
CA PHE A 51 1.85 -10.52 14.30
C PHE A 51 0.39 -10.00 14.30
N GLN A 52 0.15 -8.79 14.81
CA GLN A 52 -1.16 -8.15 14.77
C GLN A 52 -1.49 -7.67 13.35
N THR A 53 -0.51 -7.33 12.51
CA THR A 53 -0.76 -7.01 11.10
C THR A 53 -1.20 -8.25 10.30
N VAL A 54 -0.64 -9.43 10.62
CA VAL A 54 -1.11 -10.73 10.08
C VAL A 54 -2.56 -10.99 10.46
N VAL A 55 -2.88 -10.85 11.76
CA VAL A 55 -4.26 -11.05 12.27
C VAL A 55 -5.23 -10.02 11.67
N PHE A 56 -4.79 -8.76 11.53
CA PHE A 56 -5.58 -7.70 10.90
C PHE A 56 -5.94 -8.06 9.47
N GLU A 57 -4.97 -8.50 8.69
CA GLU A 57 -5.21 -8.85 7.29
C GLU A 57 -6.06 -10.11 7.16
N HIS A 58 -5.84 -11.13 7.99
CA HIS A 58 -6.70 -12.30 8.04
C HIS A 58 -8.17 -11.93 8.35
N ASN A 59 -8.40 -11.04 9.32
CA ASN A 59 -9.73 -10.51 9.61
C ASN A 59 -10.30 -9.71 8.43
N LEU A 60 -9.46 -8.96 7.72
CA LEU A 60 -9.86 -8.22 6.53
C LEU A 60 -10.27 -9.17 5.39
N LEU A 61 -9.54 -10.25 5.14
CA LEU A 61 -9.90 -11.28 4.16
C LEU A 61 -11.22 -11.97 4.53
N ASN A 62 -11.42 -12.34 5.79
CA ASN A 62 -12.67 -12.93 6.28
C ASN A 62 -13.88 -11.98 6.21
N SER A 63 -13.64 -10.69 6.01
CA SER A 63 -14.70 -9.69 5.84
C SER A 63 -15.13 -9.48 4.39
N LYS A 64 -14.44 -10.13 3.46
CA LYS A 64 -14.74 -10.09 2.03
C LYS A 64 -16.15 -10.60 1.76
N PRO A 65 -16.91 -9.96 0.87
CA PRO A 65 -18.22 -10.48 0.47
C PRO A 65 -18.14 -11.88 -0.14
N ASN A 66 -19.07 -12.77 0.22
CA ASN A 66 -19.14 -14.15 -0.29
C ASN A 66 -19.34 -14.25 -1.81
N HIS A 67 -19.80 -13.16 -2.44
CA HIS A 67 -20.03 -13.10 -3.88
C HIS A 67 -19.38 -11.84 -4.46
N PRO A 68 -18.85 -11.90 -5.70
CA PRO A 68 -18.36 -10.72 -6.40
C PRO A 68 -19.45 -9.65 -6.45
N ILE A 69 -19.04 -8.39 -6.35
CA ILE A 69 -19.95 -7.25 -6.44
C ILE A 69 -19.53 -6.43 -7.65
N PRO A 70 -19.95 -6.78 -8.88
CA PRO A 70 -19.58 -6.01 -10.05
C PRO A 70 -20.09 -4.56 -9.97
N PRO A 71 -19.30 -3.58 -10.44
CA PRO A 71 -17.93 -3.71 -10.96
C PRO A 71 -16.85 -3.44 -9.90
N ILE A 72 -17.19 -3.48 -8.62
CA ILE A 72 -16.27 -3.22 -7.48
C ILE A 72 -15.28 -4.38 -7.33
N THR A 73 -15.80 -5.61 -7.26
CA THR A 73 -15.04 -6.86 -7.31
C THR A 73 -15.68 -7.74 -8.39
N ASN A 74 -14.88 -8.23 -9.34
CA ASN A 74 -15.40 -9.10 -10.41
C ASN A 74 -14.92 -10.54 -10.29
N THR A 75 -14.13 -10.84 -9.26
CA THR A 75 -13.66 -12.21 -8.95
C THR A 75 -13.75 -12.47 -7.46
N ASN A 76 -13.52 -13.74 -7.12
CA ASN A 76 -13.32 -14.18 -5.75
C ASN A 76 -11.84 -14.19 -5.35
N TYR A 77 -10.94 -13.44 -6.00
CA TYR A 77 -9.54 -13.38 -5.60
C TYR A 77 -9.33 -12.46 -4.41
N ASP A 78 -8.56 -12.92 -3.42
CA ASP A 78 -8.29 -12.18 -2.18
C ASP A 78 -7.48 -10.92 -2.43
N ILE A 79 -6.57 -10.98 -3.40
CA ILE A 79 -5.74 -9.83 -3.74
C ILE A 79 -6.56 -8.66 -4.28
N GLU A 80 -7.60 -8.91 -5.09
CA GLU A 80 -8.50 -7.85 -5.58
C GLU A 80 -9.23 -7.17 -4.41
N TRP A 81 -9.60 -7.93 -3.38
CA TRP A 81 -10.22 -7.39 -2.17
C TRP A 81 -9.24 -6.53 -1.37
N ILE A 82 -8.00 -6.97 -1.18
CA ILE A 82 -6.97 -6.18 -0.49
C ILE A 82 -6.65 -4.89 -1.25
N MET A 83 -6.50 -4.96 -2.58
CA MET A 83 -6.29 -3.79 -3.44
C MET A 83 -7.41 -2.76 -3.31
N LEU A 84 -8.66 -3.23 -3.25
CA LEU A 84 -9.82 -2.38 -3.03
C LEU A 84 -9.81 -1.74 -1.63
N CYS A 85 -9.50 -2.52 -0.60
CA CYS A 85 -9.37 -2.03 0.77
C CYS A 85 -8.31 -0.92 0.87
N GLN A 86 -7.13 -1.13 0.26
CA GLN A 86 -6.07 -0.12 0.14
C GLN A 86 -6.58 1.13 -0.57
N HIS A 87 -7.29 0.98 -1.68
CA HIS A 87 -7.85 2.10 -2.46
C HIS A 87 -8.77 3.01 -1.63
N TYR A 88 -9.52 2.43 -0.69
CA TYR A 88 -10.41 3.15 0.23
C TYR A 88 -9.79 3.45 1.60
N GLY A 89 -8.47 3.31 1.76
CA GLY A 89 -7.73 3.76 2.94
C GLY A 89 -7.77 2.81 4.14
N VAL A 90 -8.17 1.56 3.94
CA VAL A 90 -7.93 0.49 4.91
C VAL A 90 -6.44 0.14 4.85
N PRO A 91 -5.73 0.05 6.00
CA PRO A 91 -4.33 -0.33 6.00
C PRO A 91 -4.10 -1.74 5.43
N THR A 92 -3.16 -1.88 4.51
CA THR A 92 -2.77 -3.17 3.93
C THR A 92 -1.24 -3.27 3.82
N ARG A 93 -0.73 -4.46 3.50
CA ARG A 93 0.69 -4.68 3.15
C ARG A 93 1.02 -4.29 1.70
N LEU A 94 0.07 -3.74 0.95
CA LEU A 94 0.38 -3.19 -0.37
C LEU A 94 1.06 -1.83 -0.25
N LEU A 95 2.06 -1.63 -1.10
CA LEU A 95 2.63 -0.33 -1.38
C LEU A 95 2.26 0.08 -2.81
N ASP A 96 1.67 1.28 -2.94
CA ASP A 96 1.22 1.77 -4.24
C ASP A 96 2.38 2.31 -5.07
N TRP A 97 2.46 1.88 -6.31
CA TRP A 97 3.32 2.40 -7.36
C TRP A 97 2.47 2.75 -8.57
N SER A 98 3.07 3.43 -9.54
CA SER A 98 2.47 3.71 -10.84
C SER A 98 3.41 3.24 -11.95
N GLN A 99 2.85 2.77 -13.05
CA GLN A 99 3.59 2.51 -14.28
C GLN A 99 3.92 3.82 -15.03
N ASP A 100 3.28 4.94 -14.63
CA ASP A 100 3.46 6.24 -15.27
C ASP A 100 4.15 7.24 -14.33
N ILE A 101 5.28 7.77 -14.78
CA ILE A 101 6.05 8.80 -14.07
C ILE A 101 5.24 10.09 -13.87
N HIS A 102 4.37 10.47 -14.82
CA HIS A 102 3.59 11.70 -14.71
C HIS A 102 2.60 11.62 -13.53
N ILE A 103 2.02 10.44 -13.32
CA ILE A 103 1.09 10.19 -12.23
C ILE A 103 1.84 10.20 -10.90
N ALA A 104 3.04 9.61 -10.84
CA ALA A 104 3.89 9.72 -9.67
C ALA A 104 4.26 11.19 -9.35
N LEU A 105 4.63 11.99 -10.36
CA LEU A 105 4.88 13.43 -10.17
C LEU A 105 3.64 14.17 -9.65
N TYR A 106 2.45 13.85 -10.18
CA TYR A 106 1.20 14.41 -9.70
C TYR A 106 1.04 14.15 -8.19
N PHE A 107 1.15 12.89 -7.76
CA PHE A 107 1.02 12.51 -6.34
C PHE A 107 2.08 13.17 -5.45
N ALA A 108 3.30 13.37 -5.96
CA ALA A 108 4.36 14.06 -5.24
C ALA A 108 4.06 15.57 -5.03
N CYS A 109 3.24 16.18 -5.89
CA CYS A 109 3.04 17.63 -5.91
C CYS A 109 1.64 18.09 -5.47
N CYS A 110 0.61 17.26 -5.61
CA CYS A 110 -0.79 17.69 -5.51
C CYS A 110 -1.28 18.02 -4.09
N GLU A 111 -0.63 17.50 -3.05
CA GLU A 111 -1.07 17.69 -1.67
C GLU A 111 -0.78 19.09 -1.13
N LYS A 112 -1.81 19.95 -1.11
CA LYS A 112 -1.71 21.34 -0.63
C LYS A 112 -1.12 21.47 0.78
N LYS A 113 -1.39 20.52 1.66
CA LYS A 113 -0.86 20.47 3.04
C LYS A 113 0.67 20.43 3.07
N PHE A 114 1.29 19.79 2.08
CA PHE A 114 2.75 19.58 1.99
C PHE A 114 3.42 20.46 0.93
N LYS A 115 2.76 21.55 0.49
CA LYS A 115 3.31 22.48 -0.52
C LYS A 115 4.66 23.10 -0.12
N HIS A 116 4.95 23.19 1.17
CA HIS A 116 6.13 23.84 1.75
C HIS A 116 7.26 22.85 2.06
N LYS A 117 7.03 21.55 1.82
CA LYS A 117 7.99 20.46 1.98
C LYS A 117 8.51 20.05 0.61
N ASP A 118 9.77 19.65 0.54
CA ASP A 118 10.28 18.97 -0.64
C ASP A 118 9.60 17.61 -0.76
N ALA A 119 9.39 17.14 -1.98
CA ALA A 119 8.79 15.85 -2.27
C ALA A 119 9.85 14.84 -2.72
N ALA A 120 9.47 13.57 -2.78
CA ALA A 120 10.29 12.50 -3.33
C ALA A 120 9.62 11.83 -4.52
N LEU A 121 10.41 11.54 -5.55
CA LEU A 121 10.09 10.61 -6.61
C LEU A 121 10.93 9.35 -6.42
N TYR A 122 10.27 8.23 -6.21
CA TYR A 122 10.89 6.92 -6.15
C TYR A 122 10.76 6.20 -7.49
N ILE A 123 11.80 5.44 -7.82
CA ILE A 123 11.87 4.63 -9.03
C ILE A 123 12.45 3.29 -8.63
N CYS A 124 11.84 2.19 -9.08
CA CYS A 124 12.42 0.86 -8.97
C CYS A 124 12.23 0.07 -10.26
N ASN A 125 13.06 -0.94 -10.49
CA ASN A 125 12.87 -1.86 -11.60
C ASN A 125 11.92 -3.00 -11.17
N ASN A 126 10.80 -3.19 -11.88
CA ASN A 126 9.85 -4.26 -11.58
C ASN A 126 10.47 -5.65 -11.75
N ASP A 127 11.39 -5.80 -12.71
CA ASP A 127 11.96 -7.09 -13.07
C ASP A 127 12.97 -7.63 -12.03
N ASP A 128 13.36 -6.80 -11.06
CA ASP A 128 14.21 -7.19 -9.93
C ASP A 128 13.43 -7.86 -8.79
N TYR A 129 12.11 -8.03 -8.94
CA TYR A 129 11.23 -8.61 -7.94
C TYR A 129 10.38 -9.74 -8.54
N ASN A 130 10.01 -10.69 -7.70
CA ASN A 130 9.09 -11.76 -8.10
C ASN A 130 7.73 -11.20 -8.50
N ALA A 131 7.06 -11.88 -9.44
CA ALA A 131 5.67 -11.60 -9.80
C ALA A 131 4.73 -12.49 -8.98
N TYR A 132 3.71 -11.89 -8.36
CA TYR A 132 2.63 -12.62 -7.71
C TYR A 132 1.40 -12.64 -8.63
N GLY A 133 1.11 -13.82 -9.17
CA GLY A 133 -0.11 -14.11 -9.90
C GLY A 133 -1.22 -14.56 -8.95
N SER A 134 -2.45 -14.08 -9.17
CA SER A 134 -3.60 -14.35 -8.29
C SER A 134 -4.10 -15.81 -8.25
N TYR A 135 -3.49 -16.72 -9.02
CA TYR A 135 -4.04 -18.04 -9.30
C TYR A 135 -3.36 -19.20 -8.56
N GLU A 136 -2.21 -18.98 -7.89
CA GLU A 136 -1.33 -20.09 -7.51
C GLU A 136 -0.91 -20.14 -6.03
N GLN A 137 -1.10 -19.07 -5.24
CA GLN A 137 -0.57 -18.99 -3.87
C GLN A 137 -1.58 -18.37 -2.90
N ASP A 138 -1.71 -18.96 -1.70
CA ASP A 138 -2.41 -18.31 -0.59
C ASP A 138 -1.70 -16.98 -0.31
N LEU A 139 -2.47 -15.89 -0.30
CA LEU A 139 -1.95 -14.55 -0.06
C LEU A 139 -1.21 -14.49 1.29
N MET A 140 -1.66 -15.25 2.31
CA MET A 140 -1.04 -15.30 3.63
C MET A 140 0.35 -15.96 3.64
N ASP A 141 0.66 -16.82 2.66
CA ASP A 141 1.94 -17.53 2.57
C ASP A 141 3.07 -16.70 1.93
N VAL A 142 2.74 -15.55 1.34
CA VAL A 142 3.73 -14.69 0.69
C VAL A 142 4.68 -14.08 1.74
N GLN A 143 5.95 -14.51 1.70
CA GLN A 143 7.02 -14.06 2.62
C GLN A 143 8.02 -13.09 2.00
N GLU A 144 8.07 -13.00 0.68
CA GLU A 144 9.00 -12.14 -0.04
C GLU A 144 8.32 -10.89 -0.60
N LEU A 145 9.11 -9.89 -0.95
CA LEU A 145 8.65 -8.69 -1.63
C LEU A 145 8.42 -9.01 -3.12
N CYS A 146 7.21 -8.79 -3.60
CA CYS A 146 6.84 -9.09 -4.99
C CYS A 146 5.94 -8.01 -5.58
N PHE A 147 5.88 -7.94 -6.91
CA PHE A 147 4.89 -7.11 -7.61
C PHE A 147 3.66 -7.94 -7.97
N LEU A 148 2.48 -7.34 -7.84
CA LEU A 148 1.25 -7.96 -8.31
C LEU A 148 1.18 -7.95 -9.82
N ASP A 149 1.03 -9.14 -10.40
CA ASP A 149 0.68 -9.32 -11.81
C ASP A 149 -0.80 -9.69 -11.93
N THR A 150 -1.65 -8.66 -11.87
CA THR A 150 -3.10 -8.84 -11.91
C THR A 150 -3.78 -7.70 -12.66
N CYS A 151 -4.92 -8.01 -13.29
CA CYS A 151 -5.71 -7.03 -14.00
C CYS A 151 -6.41 -6.08 -13.01
N ILE A 152 -6.01 -4.82 -13.01
CA ILE A 152 -6.67 -3.77 -12.23
C ILE A 152 -8.01 -3.43 -12.89
N LYS A 153 -9.11 -3.76 -12.23
CA LYS A 153 -10.46 -3.51 -12.77
C LYS A 153 -11.05 -2.18 -12.33
N ASN A 154 -10.74 -1.75 -11.12
CA ASN A 154 -11.26 -0.51 -10.56
C ASN A 154 -10.86 0.68 -11.48
N PRO A 155 -11.83 1.45 -12.01
CA PRO A 155 -11.54 2.52 -12.96
C PRO A 155 -10.55 3.56 -12.44
N ARG A 156 -10.65 3.94 -11.16
CA ARG A 156 -9.79 4.95 -10.55
C ARG A 156 -8.36 4.44 -10.34
N MET A 157 -8.19 3.17 -9.99
CA MET A 157 -6.86 2.55 -9.92
C MET A 157 -6.22 2.44 -11.31
N ARG A 158 -7.01 2.19 -12.36
CA ARG A 158 -6.53 2.19 -13.76
C ARG A 158 -6.11 3.58 -14.24
N THR A 159 -6.91 4.62 -13.98
CA THR A 159 -6.54 5.99 -14.37
C THR A 159 -5.29 6.48 -13.65
N GLN A 160 -4.95 5.86 -12.51
CA GLN A 160 -3.72 6.12 -11.77
C GLN A 160 -2.53 5.24 -12.23
N SER A 161 -2.70 4.50 -13.33
CA SER A 161 -1.75 3.50 -13.84
C SER A 161 -1.19 2.62 -12.72
N GLY A 162 -2.06 2.15 -11.83
CA GLY A 162 -1.67 1.48 -10.60
C GLY A 162 -0.75 0.29 -10.84
N SER A 163 0.20 0.11 -9.93
CA SER A 163 1.04 -1.07 -9.81
C SER A 163 1.26 -1.28 -8.32
N PHE A 164 1.13 -2.50 -7.82
CA PHE A 164 1.16 -2.73 -6.38
C PHE A 164 2.31 -3.66 -6.04
N MET A 165 3.11 -3.24 -5.07
CA MET A 165 4.14 -4.07 -4.47
C MET A 165 3.55 -4.68 -3.20
N LEU A 166 3.62 -6.00 -3.08
CA LEU A 166 3.13 -6.77 -1.95
C LEU A 166 4.29 -7.03 -0.99
N TRP A 167 4.20 -6.50 0.23
CA TRP A 167 5.17 -6.80 1.27
C TRP A 167 4.96 -8.22 1.81
N GLY A 168 5.97 -9.06 1.68
CA GLY A 168 5.99 -10.35 2.33
C GLY A 168 5.94 -10.28 3.86
N HIS A 169 5.38 -11.31 4.47
CA HIS A 169 5.52 -11.54 5.90
C HIS A 169 6.95 -12.00 6.22
N SER A 170 7.46 -11.71 7.43
CA SER A 170 8.73 -12.30 7.85
C SER A 170 8.53 -13.81 7.81
N PRO A 171 9.57 -14.61 7.52
CA PRO A 171 9.46 -16.05 7.72
C PRO A 171 8.83 -16.31 9.09
N LEU A 172 7.74 -17.06 9.11
CA LEU A 172 6.91 -17.30 10.32
C LEU A 172 7.72 -17.97 11.45
N GLN A 173 8.95 -18.38 11.16
CA GLN A 173 9.91 -19.02 12.04
C GLN A 173 10.82 -18.01 12.78
N THR A 174 10.72 -16.70 12.49
CA THR A 174 11.57 -15.66 13.10
C THR A 174 10.79 -14.84 14.13
N ASP A 175 11.44 -14.52 15.25
CA ASP A 175 10.90 -13.60 16.27
C ASP A 175 11.02 -12.11 15.86
N VAL A 176 11.51 -11.83 14.65
CA VAL A 176 11.66 -10.46 14.13
C VAL A 176 10.29 -9.91 13.75
N THR A 177 9.83 -8.95 14.53
CA THR A 177 8.49 -8.34 14.40
C THR A 177 8.50 -6.98 13.73
N GLU A 178 9.66 -6.45 13.35
CA GLU A 178 9.73 -5.15 12.67
C GLU A 178 9.72 -5.32 11.15
N SER A 179 9.00 -4.43 10.47
CA SER A 179 9.15 -4.23 9.03
C SER A 179 10.25 -3.21 8.78
N TYR A 180 10.60 -2.98 7.52
CA TYR A 180 11.69 -2.09 7.14
C TYR A 180 11.24 -1.02 6.16
N ASP A 181 11.91 0.14 6.21
CA ASP A 181 11.87 1.11 5.14
C ASP A 181 12.69 0.59 3.95
N LEU A 182 12.04 0.43 2.80
CA LEU A 182 12.68 -0.17 1.62
C LEU A 182 13.86 0.67 1.10
N TRP A 183 13.82 1.99 1.26
CA TRP A 183 14.91 2.86 0.84
C TRP A 183 16.12 2.76 1.78
N ASP A 184 15.90 2.69 3.09
CA ASP A 184 16.96 2.45 4.06
C ASP A 184 17.56 1.05 3.91
N PHE A 185 16.74 0.04 3.61
CA PHE A 185 17.19 -1.33 3.34
C PHE A 185 18.12 -1.39 2.11
N TYR A 186 17.74 -0.70 1.03
CA TYR A 186 18.57 -0.52 -0.16
C TYR A 186 19.89 0.21 0.14
N LYS A 187 19.84 1.35 0.85
CA LYS A 187 21.07 2.11 1.22
C LYS A 187 22.04 1.31 2.09
N GLN A 188 21.53 0.37 2.90
CA GLN A 188 22.34 -0.52 3.73
C GLN A 188 22.96 -1.68 2.92
N GLY A 189 22.70 -1.77 1.61
CA GLY A 189 23.20 -2.85 0.76
C GLY A 189 22.55 -4.20 1.04
N LYS A 190 21.35 -4.22 1.62
CA LYS A 190 20.64 -5.47 1.99
C LYS A 190 19.79 -6.05 0.86
N THR A 191 19.69 -5.36 -0.27
CA THR A 191 19.07 -5.84 -1.50
C THR A 191 19.89 -5.38 -2.70
N GLU A 192 19.91 -6.21 -3.74
CA GLU A 192 20.51 -5.88 -5.04
C GLU A 192 19.50 -5.19 -5.97
N SER A 193 18.20 -5.21 -5.62
CA SER A 193 17.15 -4.61 -6.44
C SER A 193 17.35 -3.10 -6.61
N TYR A 194 17.22 -2.63 -7.84
CA TYR A 194 17.38 -1.23 -8.21
C TYR A 194 16.30 -0.36 -7.59
N ILE A 195 16.71 0.60 -6.77
CA ILE A 195 15.84 1.65 -6.23
C ILE A 195 16.56 2.99 -6.28
N LYS A 196 15.84 4.03 -6.68
CA LYS A 196 16.33 5.40 -6.70
C LYS A 196 15.32 6.35 -6.08
N LYS A 197 15.81 7.26 -5.24
CA LYS A 197 15.04 8.34 -4.62
C LYS A 197 15.55 9.69 -5.13
N ILE A 198 14.67 10.47 -5.76
CA ILE A 198 14.98 11.75 -6.36
C ILE A 198 14.21 12.84 -5.63
N THR A 199 14.85 13.98 -5.38
CA THR A 199 14.20 15.10 -4.69
C THR A 199 13.39 15.93 -5.68
N ILE A 200 12.18 16.35 -5.31
CA ILE A 200 11.43 17.39 -6.01
C ILE A 200 11.39 18.62 -5.09
N PRO A 201 12.21 19.65 -5.35
CA PRO A 201 12.22 20.84 -4.52
C PRO A 201 10.86 21.51 -4.50
N ARG A 202 10.40 21.92 -3.31
CA ARG A 202 9.07 22.48 -3.05
C ARG A 202 8.68 23.61 -3.99
N GLN A 203 9.65 24.43 -4.41
CA GLN A 203 9.45 25.58 -5.30
C GLN A 203 8.97 25.18 -6.70
N PHE A 204 9.25 23.95 -7.14
CA PHE A 204 8.87 23.46 -8.47
C PHE A 204 7.54 22.71 -8.48
N LYS A 205 6.97 22.33 -7.33
CA LYS A 205 5.71 21.57 -7.26
C LYS A 205 4.57 22.23 -8.04
N THR A 206 4.39 23.54 -7.87
CA THR A 206 3.32 24.29 -8.56
C THR A 206 3.57 24.37 -10.07
N LYS A 207 4.82 24.48 -10.49
CA LYS A 207 5.21 24.47 -11.91
C LYS A 207 4.90 23.11 -12.53
N ILE A 208 5.34 22.03 -11.89
CA ILE A 208 5.12 20.65 -12.34
C ILE A 208 3.61 20.35 -12.46
N LEU A 209 2.79 20.74 -11.47
CA LEU A 209 1.33 20.54 -11.57
C LEU A 209 0.70 21.28 -12.76
N LYS A 210 1.19 22.48 -13.10
CA LYS A 210 0.71 23.23 -14.27
C LYS A 210 1.11 22.54 -15.57
N GLU A 211 2.36 22.09 -15.69
CA GLU A 211 2.84 21.34 -16.86
C GLU A 211 2.04 20.04 -17.04
N LEU A 212 1.87 19.26 -15.97
CA LEU A 212 1.04 18.03 -15.97
C LEU A 212 -0.39 18.30 -16.46
N SER A 213 -1.02 19.38 -15.97
CA SER A 213 -2.39 19.72 -16.35
C SER A 213 -2.49 20.22 -17.79
N ASN A 214 -1.61 21.13 -18.20
CA ASN A 214 -1.74 21.85 -19.47
C ASN A 214 -1.22 21.03 -20.65
N ASP A 215 -0.11 20.33 -20.46
CA ASP A 215 0.63 19.70 -21.55
C ASP A 215 0.32 18.20 -21.64
N TYR A 216 -0.06 17.58 -20.51
CA TYR A 216 -0.29 16.13 -20.41
C TYR A 216 -1.72 15.74 -20.03
N GLY A 217 -2.60 16.70 -19.70
CA GLY A 217 -3.98 16.42 -19.29
C GLY A 217 -4.12 15.65 -17.97
N ILE A 218 -3.08 15.70 -17.12
CA ILE A 218 -3.04 15.01 -15.83
C ILE A 218 -3.37 16.00 -14.72
N ASP A 219 -4.56 15.83 -14.15
CA ASP A 219 -5.08 16.66 -13.07
C ASP A 219 -5.93 15.81 -12.10
N TYR A 220 -6.58 16.48 -11.15
CA TYR A 220 -7.46 15.79 -10.21
C TYR A 220 -8.62 15.07 -10.91
N ASN A 221 -9.25 15.68 -11.90
CA ASN A 221 -10.44 15.13 -12.54
C ASN A 221 -10.11 13.93 -13.43
N SER A 222 -8.94 13.92 -14.08
CA SER A 222 -8.49 12.77 -14.86
C SER A 222 -8.07 11.58 -13.99
N LEU A 223 -7.54 11.83 -12.78
CA LEU A 223 -7.08 10.78 -11.86
C LEU A 223 -8.14 10.30 -10.84
N TYR A 224 -9.12 11.15 -10.50
CA TYR A 224 -10.14 10.88 -9.49
C TYR A 224 -11.53 10.96 -10.14
N LEU A 225 -11.84 9.95 -10.94
CA LEU A 225 -13.15 9.79 -11.55
C LEU A 225 -14.24 9.83 -10.46
N LYS A 226 -15.25 10.69 -10.64
CA LYS A 226 -16.42 10.76 -9.76
C LYS A 226 -17.26 9.50 -9.93
N SER A 227 -17.09 8.57 -9.00
CA SER A 227 -17.92 7.37 -8.88
C SER A 227 -19.18 7.71 -8.08
N THR A 228 -20.34 7.85 -8.74
CA THR A 228 -21.62 8.06 -8.04
C THR A 228 -22.29 6.74 -7.63
N THR A 229 -21.85 5.61 -8.18
CA THR A 229 -22.49 4.29 -8.05
C THR A 229 -21.67 3.24 -7.32
N PHE A 230 -20.32 3.32 -7.28
CA PHE A 230 -19.48 2.23 -6.74
C PHE A 230 -19.21 2.34 -5.24
N ASP A 231 -19.21 3.55 -4.69
CA ASP A 231 -18.68 3.82 -3.33
C ASP A 231 -19.70 3.53 -2.22
N LYS A 232 -20.96 3.22 -2.55
CA LYS A 232 -22.07 3.12 -1.58
C LYS A 232 -22.36 1.71 -1.07
N ARG A 233 -21.80 0.66 -1.66
CA ARG A 233 -22.13 -0.73 -1.29
C ARG A 233 -21.35 -1.26 -0.09
N ILE A 234 -20.16 -0.71 0.16
CA ILE A 234 -19.28 -1.12 1.27
C ILE A 234 -18.81 0.12 2.00
N GLU A 235 -19.10 0.19 3.30
CA GLU A 235 -18.62 1.27 4.15
C GLU A 235 -17.18 0.98 4.63
N PHE A 236 -16.18 1.27 3.79
CA PHE A 236 -14.77 0.99 4.08
C PHE A 236 -14.25 1.63 5.36
N SER A 237 -14.77 2.80 5.75
CA SER A 237 -14.44 3.42 7.04
C SER A 237 -14.89 2.55 8.22
N LYS A 238 -16.15 2.07 8.20
CA LYS A 238 -16.66 1.16 9.24
C LYS A 238 -15.93 -0.18 9.21
N LEU A 239 -15.58 -0.67 8.02
CA LEU A 239 -14.78 -1.87 7.86
C LEU A 239 -13.43 -1.72 8.57
N LYS A 240 -12.69 -0.64 8.28
CA LYS A 240 -11.40 -0.35 8.94
C LYS A 240 -11.51 -0.36 10.45
N ASP A 241 -12.48 0.37 11.01
CA ASP A 241 -12.69 0.46 12.45
C ASP A 241 -13.03 -0.92 13.05
N ARG A 242 -13.90 -1.68 12.38
CA ARG A 242 -14.26 -3.04 12.78
C ARG A 242 -13.04 -3.96 12.82
N ILE A 243 -12.24 -4.03 11.75
CA ILE A 243 -11.07 -4.90 11.69
C ILE A 243 -10.03 -4.50 12.74
N GLN A 244 -9.85 -3.20 12.99
CA GLN A 244 -8.98 -2.72 14.05
C GLN A 244 -9.44 -3.18 15.44
N LEU A 245 -10.73 -3.01 15.74
CA LEU A 245 -11.32 -3.44 17.02
C LEU A 245 -11.21 -4.95 17.19
N GLN A 246 -11.50 -5.73 16.13
CA GLN A 246 -11.38 -7.18 16.15
C GLN A 246 -9.94 -7.62 16.43
N THR A 247 -8.97 -7.01 15.74
CA THR A 247 -7.54 -7.31 15.92
C THR A 247 -7.08 -7.00 17.34
N LEU A 248 -7.41 -5.82 17.87
CA LEU A 248 -7.04 -5.47 19.25
C LEU A 248 -7.73 -6.37 20.26
N PHE A 249 -9.01 -6.70 20.06
CA PHE A 249 -9.74 -7.55 20.99
C PHE A 249 -9.12 -8.95 21.11
N THR A 250 -8.63 -9.52 19.99
CA THR A 250 -8.02 -10.86 19.98
C THR A 250 -6.55 -10.85 20.38
N THR A 251 -5.82 -9.75 20.17
CA THR A 251 -4.35 -9.74 20.36
C THR A 251 -3.88 -8.92 21.56
N ASP A 252 -4.62 -7.88 21.94
CA ASP A 252 -4.27 -6.97 23.03
C ASP A 252 -5.52 -6.21 23.54
N SER A 253 -6.43 -6.96 24.16
CA SER A 253 -7.71 -6.41 24.64
C SER A 253 -7.51 -5.35 25.73
N SER A 254 -6.33 -5.27 26.35
CA SER A 254 -6.01 -4.28 27.39
C SER A 254 -6.09 -2.84 26.87
N ARG A 255 -5.87 -2.64 25.57
CA ARG A 255 -5.88 -1.34 24.91
C ARG A 255 -7.27 -0.81 24.53
N LEU A 256 -8.30 -1.65 24.68
CA LEU A 256 -9.67 -1.29 24.36
C LEU A 256 -10.40 -0.73 25.58
N SER A 257 -11.14 0.36 25.38
CA SER A 257 -12.10 0.86 26.37
C SER A 257 -13.21 -0.18 26.62
N ILE A 258 -13.92 -0.08 27.74
CA ILE A 258 -15.06 -0.99 28.04
C ILE A 258 -16.12 -0.94 26.93
N VAL A 259 -16.36 0.25 26.37
CA VAL A 259 -17.30 0.44 25.26
C VAL A 259 -16.80 -0.27 24.00
N ASP A 260 -15.52 -0.13 23.69
CA ASP A 260 -14.91 -0.74 22.50
C ASP A 260 -14.81 -2.25 22.62
N LYS A 261 -14.60 -2.79 23.83
CA LYS A 261 -14.69 -4.23 24.09
C LYS A 261 -16.09 -4.76 23.81
N ARG A 262 -17.14 -4.06 24.25
CA ARG A 262 -18.54 -4.45 23.98
C ARG A 262 -18.85 -4.43 22.49
N LYS A 263 -18.42 -3.38 21.78
CA LYS A 263 -18.54 -3.28 20.31
C LYS A 263 -17.77 -4.41 19.62
N ALA A 264 -16.52 -4.65 20.02
CA ALA A 264 -15.70 -5.72 19.45
C ALA A 264 -16.34 -7.09 19.66
N ARG A 265 -16.83 -7.40 20.87
CA ARG A 265 -17.57 -8.64 21.16
C ARG A 265 -18.78 -8.82 20.26
N SER A 266 -19.52 -7.76 19.93
CA SER A 266 -20.66 -7.87 19.00
C SER A 266 -20.28 -8.27 17.58
N TYR A 267 -19.02 -8.07 17.19
CA TYR A 267 -18.48 -8.53 15.91
C TYR A 267 -17.96 -9.97 15.95
N PHE A 268 -17.93 -10.62 17.12
CA PHE A 268 -17.52 -12.01 17.30
C PHE A 268 -18.72 -12.85 17.73
N ASN A 269 -18.92 -14.01 17.09
CA ASN A 269 -19.80 -15.06 17.62
C ASN A 269 -19.14 -15.89 18.74
N ALA A 270 -18.03 -15.39 19.32
CA ALA A 270 -17.26 -16.08 20.35
C ALA A 270 -16.73 -15.10 21.41
N ASN A 271 -16.88 -15.47 22.69
CA ASN A 271 -16.43 -14.70 23.85
C ASN A 271 -14.94 -14.97 24.10
N VAL A 272 -14.07 -14.40 23.28
CA VAL A 272 -12.63 -14.68 23.33
C VAL A 272 -11.89 -13.57 24.09
N GLU A 273 -12.25 -13.36 25.36
CA GLU A 273 -11.41 -12.52 26.23
C GLU A 273 -10.17 -13.26 26.72
N ASP A 274 -10.20 -14.61 26.72
CA ASP A 274 -9.19 -15.45 27.38
C ASP A 274 -8.41 -16.41 26.45
N ALA A 275 -8.75 -16.59 25.16
CA ALA A 275 -8.04 -17.60 24.35
C ALA A 275 -6.65 -17.17 23.83
N TYR A 276 -6.26 -15.90 23.98
CA TYR A 276 -5.04 -15.37 23.36
C TYR A 276 -4.16 -14.50 24.27
N LYS A 277 -4.53 -14.31 25.53
CA LYS A 277 -3.67 -13.63 26.52
C LYS A 277 -2.41 -14.48 26.74
N GLY A 278 -1.32 -14.12 26.06
CA GLY A 278 -0.02 -14.81 26.11
C GLY A 278 0.21 -15.89 25.05
N CYS A 279 -0.73 -16.12 24.11
CA CYS A 279 -0.70 -17.30 23.22
C CYS A 279 -0.60 -17.02 21.71
N ILE A 280 -0.39 -15.79 21.23
CA ILE A 280 -0.04 -15.58 19.82
C ILE A 280 1.46 -15.36 19.70
N ARG A 281 2.22 -16.45 19.70
CA ARG A 281 3.52 -16.49 19.04
C ARG A 281 3.25 -16.73 17.55
N LEU A 282 4.11 -16.27 16.64
CA LEU A 282 3.97 -16.59 15.21
C LEU A 282 3.79 -18.12 14.98
N SER A 283 4.40 -18.93 15.84
CA SER A 283 4.29 -20.39 15.87
C SER A 283 2.93 -20.97 16.30
N SER A 284 2.02 -20.22 16.93
CA SER A 284 0.68 -20.69 17.32
C SER A 284 -0.43 -20.33 16.33
N ILE A 285 -0.12 -19.51 15.32
CA ILE A 285 -0.95 -19.33 14.10
C ILE A 285 -0.93 -20.61 13.24
N LYS A 286 0.10 -21.46 13.43
CA LYS A 286 0.36 -22.75 12.76
C LYS A 286 -0.77 -23.81 12.83
N GLY A 287 -1.75 -23.65 13.73
CA GLY A 287 -2.79 -24.68 13.96
C GLY A 287 -4.17 -24.37 13.40
N ARG A 288 -4.36 -23.23 12.71
CA ARG A 288 -5.66 -22.78 12.18
C ARG A 288 -5.62 -22.17 10.78
N ILE A 289 -4.53 -22.38 10.05
CA ILE A 289 -4.48 -22.22 8.58
C ILE A 289 -4.39 -23.64 8.02
#